data_AF-A0A1S4DL00-F1
#
_entry.id   AF-A0A1S4DL00-F1
#
_cell.length_a   1.000
_cell.length_b   1.000
_cell.length_c   1.000
_cell.angle_alpha   90.00
_cell.angle_beta   90.00
_cell.angle_gamma   90.00
#
_symmetry.space_group_name_H-M   'P 1'
#
loop_
_entity.id
_entity.type
_entity.pdbx_description
1 polymer ?
#
loop_
_entity_poly.entity_id
_entity_poly.type
_entity_poly.pdbx_seq_one_letter_code
_entity_poly.pdbx_strand_id
1 'polypeptide(L)'
;MEKLGECVLDPETEFLASKQDTGHEWELFKENVRPLKRGRNVQLLNNALKANTDFQLKKSLLDKRRALIEAIDQYKGEDPLQPWLQCIKWVQESFPPGGDSSGLIVIYEQCVRTFWHDERYKDDLRYLKTWLEYAENCMDAEVIYSFLEANKIGQTHSSFYIAYALHMESQNKIKTANEIFNRGLSMNAKPEDKLKESYKKFVIRSMGRPKAAEEELAEHQLPMRSFGTLLARGEARNQTTGTSDLSRKKMKQDRAQGSLLSIYKDTNAGMSSTLQSEVPKLENKSWHCLGARAERNKENQAIPSKWTSNKVPQRHGLRNRGATTTGACLEIFVDEECAKTHEKESAGGNVSSLQLRRGDDKDIKKETELLRENPLRYFPPTSLPR
;
A
#
# COMPACT_ATOMS: atom_id res chain seq x y z
N MET A 1 39.95 -13.39 43.39
CA MET A 1 38.66 -13.96 42.99
C MET A 1 37.76 -12.81 42.59
N GLU A 2 37.74 -12.45 41.32
CA GLU A 2 36.72 -11.54 40.79
C GLU A 2 36.05 -12.27 39.63
N LYS A 3 34.73 -12.41 39.76
CA LYS A 3 33.86 -13.20 38.89
C LYS A 3 33.86 -12.57 37.50
N LEU A 4 34.10 -13.39 36.48
CA LEU A 4 33.78 -13.06 35.09
C LEU A 4 32.30 -12.67 35.06
N GLY A 5 32.01 -11.44 34.66
CA GLY A 5 30.66 -10.99 34.40
C GLY A 5 30.06 -11.89 33.32
N GLU A 6 29.09 -12.70 33.70
CA GLU A 6 28.16 -13.29 32.75
C GLU A 6 27.60 -12.15 31.91
N CYS A 7 27.79 -12.21 30.59
CA CYS A 7 26.91 -11.51 29.67
C CYS A 7 25.52 -12.10 29.91
N VAL A 8 24.77 -11.50 30.83
CA VAL A 8 23.35 -11.76 31.03
C VAL A 8 22.69 -11.31 29.74
N LEU A 9 22.48 -12.25 28.84
CA LEU A 9 21.62 -12.03 27.69
C LEU A 9 20.25 -11.67 28.26
N ASP A 10 19.62 -10.66 27.67
CA ASP A 10 18.25 -10.29 28.02
C ASP A 10 17.40 -11.57 27.96
N PRO A 11 16.59 -11.89 28.99
CA PRO A 11 15.67 -13.03 28.98
C PRO A 11 14.91 -13.19 27.65
N GLU A 12 14.59 -12.08 26.96
CA GLU A 12 13.97 -12.12 25.64
C GLU A 12 14.91 -12.68 24.55
N THR A 13 16.19 -12.32 24.58
CA THR A 13 17.22 -12.84 23.66
C THR A 13 17.61 -14.29 23.93
N GLU A 14 17.64 -14.72 25.19
CA GLU A 14 17.85 -16.13 25.56
C GLU A 14 16.67 -17.00 25.09
N PHE A 15 15.45 -16.50 25.24
CA PHE A 15 14.25 -17.17 24.74
C PHE A 15 14.29 -17.34 23.22
N LEU A 16 14.63 -16.29 22.47
CA LEU A 16 14.81 -16.34 21.01
C LEU A 16 15.89 -17.34 20.59
N ALA A 17 16.98 -17.46 21.35
CA ALA A 17 18.06 -18.39 21.08
C ALA A 17 17.69 -19.85 21.44
N SER A 18 16.80 -20.06 22.41
CA SER A 18 16.42 -21.39 22.90
C SER A 18 15.69 -22.25 21.86
N LYS A 19 15.10 -21.64 20.82
CA LYS A 19 14.27 -22.30 19.79
C LYS A 19 13.19 -23.24 20.38
N GLN A 20 12.73 -22.97 21.59
CA GLN A 20 11.71 -23.78 22.23
C GLN A 20 10.34 -23.46 21.60
N ASP A 21 9.71 -24.46 20.99
CA ASP A 21 8.37 -24.33 20.39
C ASP A 21 7.31 -24.16 21.50
N THR A 22 7.17 -22.97 22.06
CA THR A 22 6.19 -22.68 23.12
C THR A 22 4.77 -22.47 22.59
N GLY A 23 4.57 -22.46 21.27
CA GLY A 23 3.29 -22.14 20.64
C GLY A 23 2.92 -20.65 20.64
N HIS A 24 3.67 -19.82 21.38
CA HIS A 24 3.50 -18.37 21.51
C HIS A 24 4.44 -17.54 20.64
N GLU A 25 5.15 -18.17 19.69
CA GLU A 25 6.08 -17.50 18.77
C GLU A 25 5.43 -16.34 18.00
N TRP A 26 4.11 -16.41 17.75
CA TRP A 26 3.36 -15.36 17.08
C TRP A 26 3.31 -14.03 17.86
N GLU A 27 3.49 -14.04 19.19
CA GLU A 27 3.45 -12.83 20.01
C GLU A 27 4.63 -11.90 19.69
N LEU A 28 5.79 -12.48 19.40
CA LEU A 28 7.02 -11.76 19.03
C LEU A 28 6.89 -11.02 17.69
N PHE A 29 6.07 -11.54 16.78
CA PHE A 29 5.92 -11.03 15.42
C PHE A 29 4.52 -10.50 15.13
N LYS A 30 3.67 -10.29 16.15
CA LYS A 30 2.26 -9.90 15.97
C LYS A 30 2.08 -8.61 15.14
N GLU A 31 3.02 -7.67 15.24
CA GLU A 31 3.05 -6.42 14.46
C GLU A 31 3.22 -6.65 12.96
N ASN A 32 3.81 -7.80 12.59
CA ASN A 32 4.01 -8.23 11.20
C ASN A 32 2.88 -9.13 10.68
N VAL A 33 1.75 -9.23 11.41
CA VAL A 33 0.63 -10.08 11.01
C VAL A 33 -0.56 -9.23 10.63
N ARG A 34 -0.90 -9.22 9.33
CA ARG A 34 -2.11 -8.53 8.86
C ARG A 34 -3.37 -9.21 9.44
N PRO A 35 -4.28 -8.44 10.08
CA PRO A 35 -5.57 -8.93 10.53
C PRO A 35 -6.43 -9.41 9.35
N LEU A 36 -7.03 -10.59 9.48
CA LEU A 36 -7.99 -11.14 8.51
C LEU A 36 -9.35 -11.32 9.16
N LYS A 37 -10.43 -10.96 8.46
CA LYS A 37 -11.82 -11.07 8.95
C LYS A 37 -12.21 -12.50 9.34
N ARG A 38 -11.61 -13.51 8.71
CA ARG A 38 -11.83 -14.94 9.00
C ARG A 38 -10.93 -15.49 10.11
N GLY A 39 -9.95 -14.73 10.58
CA GLY A 39 -8.86 -15.21 11.42
C GLY A 39 -7.74 -15.95 10.65
N ARG A 40 -6.79 -16.51 11.39
CA ARG A 40 -5.65 -17.30 10.90
C ARG A 40 -5.50 -18.59 11.70
N ASN A 41 -4.94 -19.62 11.09
CA ASN A 41 -4.54 -20.82 11.81
C ASN A 41 -3.19 -20.57 12.50
N VAL A 42 -3.13 -20.78 13.82
CA VAL A 42 -1.94 -20.49 14.64
C VAL A 42 -0.73 -21.34 14.24
N GLN A 43 -0.94 -22.60 13.88
CA GLN A 43 0.15 -23.51 13.47
C GLN A 43 0.78 -23.06 12.16
N LEU A 44 -0.06 -22.70 11.18
CA LEU A 44 0.42 -22.16 9.90
C LEU A 44 1.10 -20.79 10.08
N LEU A 45 0.60 -19.98 11.00
CA LEU A 45 1.18 -18.68 11.32
C LEU A 45 2.59 -18.84 11.89
N ASN A 46 2.78 -19.67 12.92
CA ASN A 46 4.09 -19.93 13.51
C ASN A 46 5.10 -20.43 12.46
N ASN A 47 4.68 -21.38 11.61
CA ASN A 47 5.51 -21.87 10.50
C ASN A 47 5.88 -20.76 9.49
N ALA A 48 4.96 -19.87 9.18
CA ALA A 48 5.22 -18.75 8.27
C ALA A 48 6.14 -17.69 8.90
N LEU A 49 6.05 -17.49 10.21
CA LEU A 49 6.89 -16.54 10.95
C LEU A 49 8.35 -17.01 11.04
N LYS A 50 8.60 -18.33 11.14
CA LYS A 50 9.95 -18.92 11.05
C LYS A 50 10.66 -18.57 9.74
N ALA A 51 9.92 -18.34 8.65
CA ALA A 51 10.50 -17.90 7.39
C ALA A 51 11.01 -16.45 7.39
N ASN A 52 10.72 -15.66 8.42
CA ASN A 52 11.27 -14.30 8.55
C ASN A 52 12.74 -14.32 8.98
N THR A 53 13.12 -15.27 9.84
CA THR A 53 14.51 -15.46 10.30
C THR A 53 15.30 -16.34 9.34
N ASP A 54 14.68 -17.39 8.80
CA ASP A 54 15.39 -18.41 8.02
C ASP A 54 15.29 -18.17 6.51
N PHE A 55 16.41 -17.78 5.89
CA PHE A 55 16.49 -17.54 4.45
C PHE A 55 16.11 -18.77 3.60
N GLN A 56 16.46 -19.98 4.05
CA GLN A 56 16.13 -21.21 3.32
C GLN A 56 14.63 -21.49 3.31
N LEU A 57 13.94 -21.24 4.43
CA LEU A 57 12.48 -21.35 4.51
C LEU A 57 11.81 -20.27 3.64
N LYS A 58 12.34 -19.06 3.65
CA LYS A 58 11.84 -18.00 2.75
C LYS A 58 11.98 -18.38 1.28
N LYS A 59 13.12 -18.96 0.89
CA LYS A 59 13.35 -19.45 -0.48
C LYS A 59 12.36 -20.57 -0.84
N SER A 60 12.16 -21.54 0.04
CA SER A 60 11.22 -22.64 -0.22
C SER A 60 9.77 -22.18 -0.36
N LEU A 61 9.36 -21.14 0.40
CA LEU A 61 8.04 -20.50 0.20
C LEU A 61 7.93 -19.87 -1.19
N LEU A 62 8.95 -19.12 -1.63
CA LEU A 62 8.93 -18.52 -2.97
C LEU A 62 8.91 -19.58 -4.08
N ASP A 63 9.63 -20.69 -3.90
CA ASP A 63 9.63 -21.84 -4.82
C ASP A 63 8.23 -22.49 -4.88
N LYS A 64 7.61 -22.70 -3.72
CA LYS A 64 6.25 -23.24 -3.62
C LYS A 64 5.22 -22.32 -4.27
N ARG A 65 5.37 -21.00 -4.12
CA ARG A 65 4.52 -20.02 -4.80
C ARG A 65 4.63 -20.17 -6.32
N ARG A 66 5.85 -20.28 -6.85
CA ARG A 66 6.09 -20.48 -8.29
C ARG A 66 5.46 -21.77 -8.78
N ALA A 67 5.64 -22.87 -8.05
CA ALA A 67 5.03 -24.15 -8.38
C ALA A 67 3.49 -24.10 -8.39
N LEU A 68 2.87 -23.38 -7.45
CA LEU A 68 1.42 -23.18 -7.43
C LEU A 68 0.92 -22.36 -8.63
N ILE A 69 1.68 -21.34 -9.06
CA ILE A 69 1.35 -20.56 -10.25
C ILE A 69 1.47 -21.43 -11.51
N GLU A 70 2.55 -22.19 -11.64
CA GLU A 70 2.72 -23.12 -12.76
C GLU A 70 1.62 -24.20 -12.79
N ALA A 71 1.20 -24.69 -11.62
CA ALA A 71 0.10 -25.64 -11.50
C ALA A 71 -1.25 -25.06 -11.94
N ILE A 72 -1.46 -23.73 -11.82
CA ILE A 72 -2.65 -23.07 -12.37
C ILE A 72 -2.62 -23.15 -13.90
N ASP A 73 -1.49 -22.82 -14.53
CA ASP A 73 -1.35 -22.79 -15.99
C ASP A 73 -1.46 -24.20 -16.61
N GLN A 74 -1.00 -25.23 -15.90
CA GLN A 74 -1.03 -26.62 -16.34
C GLN A 74 -2.35 -27.34 -16.02
N TYR A 75 -3.25 -26.70 -15.28
CA TYR A 75 -4.49 -27.34 -14.84
C TYR A 75 -5.44 -27.63 -16.00
N LYS A 76 -5.92 -28.88 -16.09
CA LYS A 76 -6.85 -29.36 -17.13
C LYS A 76 -8.15 -29.95 -16.57
N GLY A 77 -8.48 -29.65 -15.31
CA GLY A 77 -9.71 -30.14 -14.69
C GLY A 77 -10.94 -29.30 -15.04
N GLU A 78 -12.10 -29.72 -14.54
CA GLU A 78 -13.41 -29.12 -14.82
C GLU A 78 -13.57 -27.70 -14.25
N ASP A 79 -13.00 -27.43 -13.08
CA ASP A 79 -13.11 -26.16 -12.36
C ASP A 79 -11.77 -25.40 -12.33
N PRO A 80 -11.44 -24.62 -13.37
CA PRO A 80 -10.19 -23.85 -13.45
C PRO A 80 -10.05 -22.78 -12.37
N LEU A 81 -11.12 -22.39 -11.65
CA LEU A 81 -11.05 -21.45 -10.54
C LEU A 81 -10.39 -22.07 -9.28
N GLN A 82 -10.53 -23.38 -9.10
CA GLN A 82 -10.10 -24.06 -7.87
C GLN A 82 -8.59 -23.91 -7.57
N PRO A 83 -7.67 -24.10 -8.52
CA PRO A 83 -6.24 -23.86 -8.31
C PRO A 83 -5.91 -22.42 -7.89
N TRP A 84 -6.62 -21.41 -8.42
CA TRP A 84 -6.45 -20.03 -8.01
C TRP A 84 -6.82 -19.81 -6.55
N LEU A 85 -7.96 -20.36 -6.11
CA LEU A 85 -8.40 -20.24 -4.71
C LEU A 85 -7.43 -20.91 -3.75
N GLN A 86 -6.86 -22.06 -4.13
CA GLN A 86 -5.84 -22.75 -3.36
C GLN A 86 -4.55 -21.92 -3.26
N CYS A 87 -4.11 -21.33 -4.38
CA CYS A 87 -2.95 -20.45 -4.41
C CYS A 87 -3.16 -19.21 -3.53
N ILE A 88 -4.29 -18.51 -3.68
CA ILE A 88 -4.66 -17.33 -2.89
C ILE A 88 -4.66 -17.66 -1.40
N LYS A 89 -5.35 -18.74 -1.01
CA LYS A 89 -5.42 -19.17 0.39
C LYS A 89 -4.02 -19.46 0.95
N TRP A 90 -3.22 -20.20 0.20
CA TRP A 90 -1.86 -20.54 0.61
C TRP A 90 -0.97 -19.29 0.75
N VAL A 91 -1.08 -18.30 -0.15
CA VAL A 91 -0.34 -17.03 -0.05
C VAL A 91 -0.79 -16.22 1.16
N GLN A 92 -2.10 -16.12 1.44
CA GLN A 92 -2.62 -15.44 2.63
C GLN A 92 -2.07 -16.03 3.93
N GLU A 93 -1.93 -17.36 3.99
CA GLU A 93 -1.42 -18.09 5.16
C GLU A 93 0.11 -17.99 5.26
N SER A 94 0.82 -18.11 4.15
CA SER A 94 2.30 -18.18 4.11
C SER A 94 3.00 -16.83 4.17
N PHE A 95 2.27 -15.72 3.93
CA PHE A 95 2.81 -14.36 4.01
C PHE A 95 1.99 -13.51 5.00
N PRO A 96 2.24 -13.64 6.32
CA PRO A 96 1.51 -12.91 7.35
C PRO A 96 1.50 -11.38 7.19
N PRO A 97 2.60 -10.72 6.82
CA PRO A 97 2.61 -9.26 6.62
C PRO A 97 1.72 -8.81 5.45
N GLY A 98 1.51 -9.68 4.45
CA GLY A 98 0.87 -9.28 3.20
C GLY A 98 1.69 -8.22 2.45
N GLY A 99 0.99 -7.31 1.77
CA GLY A 99 1.61 -6.24 0.98
C GLY A 99 2.22 -6.73 -0.33
N ASP A 100 3.03 -5.87 -0.96
CA ASP A 100 3.56 -6.10 -2.31
C ASP A 100 4.54 -7.28 -2.37
N SER A 101 5.25 -7.56 -1.27
CA SER A 101 6.20 -8.68 -1.18
C SER A 101 5.55 -10.05 -1.35
N SER A 102 4.29 -10.18 -0.91
CA SER A 102 3.51 -11.42 -1.08
C SER A 102 3.13 -11.68 -2.53
N GLY A 103 3.02 -10.64 -3.36
CA GLY A 103 2.46 -10.72 -4.71
C GLY A 103 0.96 -11.01 -4.75
N LEU A 104 0.27 -11.03 -3.60
CA LEU A 104 -1.12 -11.46 -3.47
C LEU A 104 -2.09 -10.62 -4.33
N ILE A 105 -1.87 -9.30 -4.40
CA ILE A 105 -2.70 -8.40 -5.22
C ILE A 105 -2.63 -8.77 -6.71
N VAL A 106 -1.45 -9.12 -7.20
CA VAL A 106 -1.26 -9.54 -8.59
C VAL A 106 -1.97 -10.87 -8.85
N ILE A 107 -1.92 -11.81 -7.89
CA ILE A 107 -2.62 -13.09 -8.01
C ILE A 107 -4.14 -12.89 -8.03
N TYR A 108 -4.68 -12.03 -7.15
CA TYR A 108 -6.09 -11.64 -7.21
C TYR A 108 -6.45 -11.08 -8.57
N GLU A 109 -5.67 -10.10 -9.04
CA GLU A 109 -5.91 -9.41 -10.30
C GLU A 109 -5.94 -10.38 -11.49
N GLN A 110 -4.97 -11.28 -11.58
CA GLN A 110 -4.93 -12.28 -12.66
C GLN A 110 -6.10 -13.25 -12.56
N CYS A 111 -6.46 -13.72 -11.35
CA CYS A 111 -7.62 -14.57 -11.15
C CYS A 111 -8.91 -13.89 -11.65
N VAL A 112 -9.18 -12.68 -11.18
CA VAL A 112 -10.42 -11.98 -11.54
C VAL A 112 -10.48 -11.62 -13.02
N ARG A 113 -9.34 -11.24 -13.64
CA ARG A 113 -9.27 -10.95 -15.08
C ARG A 113 -9.35 -12.20 -15.97
N THR A 114 -9.05 -13.39 -15.44
CA THR A 114 -9.16 -14.63 -16.21
C THR A 114 -10.62 -15.04 -16.40
N PHE A 115 -11.48 -14.81 -15.40
CA PHE A 115 -12.84 -15.38 -15.38
C PHE A 115 -13.99 -14.37 -15.54
N TRP A 116 -13.75 -13.06 -15.69
CA TRP A 116 -14.82 -12.06 -15.66
C TRP A 116 -15.88 -12.22 -16.78
N HIS A 117 -15.48 -12.81 -17.92
CA HIS A 117 -16.32 -13.07 -19.08
C HIS A 117 -16.97 -14.46 -19.05
N ASP A 118 -16.56 -15.33 -18.13
CA ASP A 118 -17.11 -16.68 -18.01
C ASP A 118 -18.40 -16.65 -17.19
N GLU A 119 -19.53 -16.92 -17.84
CA GLU A 119 -20.87 -16.92 -17.23
C GLU A 119 -20.97 -17.90 -16.06
N ARG A 120 -20.19 -18.99 -16.06
CA ARG A 120 -20.22 -20.03 -15.00
C ARG A 120 -19.90 -19.47 -13.62
N TYR A 121 -19.05 -18.45 -13.55
CA TYR A 121 -18.57 -17.89 -12.29
C TYR A 121 -19.27 -16.61 -11.85
N LYS A 122 -20.13 -16.02 -12.69
CA LYS A 122 -20.80 -14.75 -12.35
C LYS A 122 -21.66 -14.86 -11.09
N ASP A 123 -22.31 -15.99 -10.90
CA ASP A 123 -23.10 -16.29 -9.69
C ASP A 123 -22.36 -17.21 -8.70
N ASP A 124 -21.06 -17.46 -8.88
CA ASP A 124 -20.26 -18.25 -7.92
C ASP A 124 -19.80 -17.37 -6.74
N LEU A 125 -20.22 -17.73 -5.52
CA LEU A 125 -19.83 -17.03 -4.30
C LEU A 125 -18.31 -17.06 -4.04
N ARG A 126 -17.61 -18.12 -4.47
CA ARG A 126 -16.15 -18.23 -4.33
C ARG A 126 -15.46 -17.15 -5.16
N TYR A 127 -15.89 -17.00 -6.39
CA TYR A 127 -15.38 -15.98 -7.31
C TYR A 127 -15.71 -14.57 -6.82
N LEU A 128 -16.94 -14.34 -6.37
CA LEU A 128 -17.33 -13.07 -5.77
C LEU A 128 -16.45 -12.72 -4.56
N LYS A 129 -16.18 -13.66 -3.66
CA LYS A 129 -15.27 -13.42 -2.52
C LYS A 129 -13.88 -12.99 -2.97
N THR A 130 -13.33 -13.59 -4.03
CA THR A 130 -12.05 -13.16 -4.62
C THR A 130 -12.09 -11.71 -5.07
N TRP A 131 -13.18 -11.29 -5.72
CA TRP A 131 -13.38 -9.89 -6.12
C TRP A 131 -13.49 -8.93 -4.94
N LEU A 132 -14.24 -9.31 -3.89
CA LEU A 132 -14.39 -8.49 -2.69
C LEU A 132 -13.05 -8.33 -1.95
N GLU A 133 -12.28 -9.41 -1.83
CA GLU A 133 -10.92 -9.35 -1.27
C GLU A 133 -9.99 -8.50 -2.15
N TYR A 134 -10.07 -8.58 -3.48
CA TYR A 134 -9.32 -7.70 -4.37
C TYR A 134 -9.68 -6.22 -4.16
N ALA A 135 -10.97 -5.90 -4.04
CA ALA A 135 -11.44 -4.54 -3.77
C ALA A 135 -10.93 -3.98 -2.45
N GLU A 136 -10.92 -4.78 -1.37
CA GLU A 136 -10.38 -4.39 -0.06
C GLU A 136 -8.87 -4.10 -0.08
N ASN A 137 -8.15 -4.56 -1.10
CA ASN A 137 -6.71 -4.31 -1.28
C ASN A 137 -6.39 -3.18 -2.26
N CYS A 138 -7.41 -2.54 -2.86
CA CYS A 138 -7.26 -1.47 -3.84
C CYS A 138 -7.76 -0.14 -3.27
N MET A 139 -7.09 0.95 -3.62
CA MET A 139 -7.51 2.30 -3.22
C MET A 139 -8.76 2.75 -3.99
N ASP A 140 -8.89 2.30 -5.23
CA ASP A 140 -9.94 2.59 -6.19
C ASP A 140 -11.05 1.52 -6.18
N ALA A 141 -11.45 1.07 -4.99
CA ALA A 141 -12.43 -0.02 -4.85
C ALA A 141 -13.81 0.30 -5.48
N GLU A 142 -14.22 1.57 -5.54
CA GLU A 142 -15.44 2.01 -6.22
C GLU A 142 -15.46 1.65 -7.72
N VAL A 143 -14.31 1.71 -8.39
CA VAL A 143 -14.14 1.30 -9.80
C VAL A 143 -14.41 -0.20 -9.95
N ILE A 144 -13.93 -1.00 -8.98
CA ILE A 144 -14.11 -2.45 -8.97
C ILE A 144 -15.59 -2.81 -8.77
N TYR A 145 -16.27 -2.19 -7.80
CA TYR A 145 -17.70 -2.41 -7.59
C TYR A 145 -18.54 -1.99 -8.79
N SER A 146 -18.20 -0.87 -9.43
CA SER A 146 -18.87 -0.41 -10.65
C SER A 146 -18.66 -1.39 -11.81
N PHE A 147 -17.46 -1.98 -11.93
CA PHE A 147 -17.17 -3.01 -12.92
C PHE A 147 -17.98 -4.30 -12.68
N LEU A 148 -18.06 -4.76 -11.43
CA LEU A 148 -18.88 -5.92 -11.04
C LEU A 148 -20.35 -5.71 -11.39
N GLU A 149 -20.87 -4.51 -11.11
CA GLU A 149 -22.24 -4.14 -11.42
C GLU A 149 -22.52 -4.14 -12.92
N ALA A 150 -21.64 -3.51 -13.72
CA ALA A 150 -21.76 -3.45 -15.17
C ALA A 150 -21.74 -4.84 -15.83
N ASN A 151 -20.92 -5.75 -15.29
CA ASN A 151 -20.76 -7.13 -15.80
C ASN A 151 -21.70 -8.15 -15.15
N LYS A 152 -22.58 -7.69 -14.24
CA LYS A 152 -23.52 -8.53 -13.50
C LYS A 152 -22.88 -9.67 -12.70
N ILE A 153 -21.70 -9.43 -12.14
CA ILE A 153 -21.00 -10.41 -11.31
C ILE A 153 -21.49 -10.27 -9.87
N GLY A 154 -22.01 -11.35 -9.29
CA GLY A 154 -22.38 -11.44 -7.88
C GLY A 154 -23.67 -10.72 -7.49
N GLN A 155 -24.49 -10.25 -8.45
CA GLN A 155 -25.72 -9.50 -8.18
C GLN A 155 -26.77 -10.30 -7.40
N THR A 156 -26.67 -11.63 -7.39
CA THR A 156 -27.56 -12.53 -6.66
C THR A 156 -27.15 -12.70 -5.19
N HIS A 157 -25.97 -12.24 -4.79
CA HIS A 157 -25.40 -12.49 -3.46
C HIS A 157 -25.44 -11.25 -2.58
N SER A 158 -25.94 -11.40 -1.34
CA SER A 158 -26.00 -10.29 -0.40
C SER A 158 -24.63 -9.74 -0.02
N SER A 159 -23.60 -10.59 -0.05
CA SER A 159 -22.21 -10.19 0.23
C SER A 159 -21.69 -9.07 -0.68
N PHE A 160 -22.12 -9.01 -1.95
CA PHE A 160 -21.79 -7.94 -2.87
C PHE A 160 -22.31 -6.59 -2.37
N TYR A 161 -23.63 -6.49 -2.15
CA TYR A 161 -24.27 -5.24 -1.71
C TYR A 161 -23.79 -4.81 -0.32
N ILE A 162 -23.58 -5.74 0.60
CA ILE A 162 -23.07 -5.43 1.93
C ILE A 162 -21.67 -4.83 1.83
N ALA A 163 -20.75 -5.47 1.10
CA ALA A 163 -19.38 -4.98 0.97
C ALA A 163 -19.32 -3.62 0.25
N TYR A 164 -20.11 -3.46 -0.81
CA TYR A 164 -20.17 -2.20 -1.56
C TYR A 164 -20.76 -1.05 -0.72
N ALA A 165 -21.88 -1.28 -0.03
CA ALA A 165 -22.50 -0.26 0.81
C ALA A 165 -21.62 0.13 2.01
N LEU A 166 -20.93 -0.83 2.64
CA LEU A 166 -19.98 -0.55 3.72
C LEU A 166 -18.78 0.27 3.21
N HIS A 167 -18.32 0.03 1.98
CA HIS A 167 -17.27 0.84 1.37
C HIS A 167 -17.76 2.27 1.11
N MET A 168 -18.98 2.46 0.60
CA MET A 168 -19.56 3.80 0.44
C MET A 168 -19.79 4.52 1.77
N GLU A 169 -20.20 3.79 2.81
CA GLU A 169 -20.33 4.32 4.17
C GLU A 169 -18.99 4.82 4.72
N SER A 170 -17.89 4.10 4.49
CA SER A 170 -16.55 4.53 4.92
C SER A 170 -16.03 5.75 4.15
N GLN A 171 -16.47 5.94 2.91
CA GLN A 171 -16.24 7.16 2.12
C GLN A 171 -17.21 8.30 2.48
N ASN A 172 -18.02 8.16 3.54
CA ASN A 172 -19.04 9.11 3.99
C ASN A 172 -20.14 9.41 2.93
N LYS A 173 -20.31 8.53 1.93
CA LYS A 173 -21.36 8.62 0.91
C LYS A 173 -22.62 7.87 1.39
N ILE A 174 -23.27 8.39 2.43
CA ILE A 174 -24.38 7.68 3.11
C ILE A 174 -25.59 7.45 2.19
N LYS A 175 -25.92 8.41 1.31
CA LYS A 175 -27.04 8.29 0.36
C LYS A 175 -26.83 7.14 -0.62
N THR A 176 -25.64 7.04 -1.21
CA THR A 176 -25.31 5.97 -2.16
C THR A 176 -25.26 4.61 -1.47
N ALA A 177 -24.73 4.53 -0.24
CA ALA A 177 -24.77 3.32 0.56
C ALA A 177 -26.21 2.83 0.80
N ASN A 178 -27.14 3.74 1.09
CA ASN A 178 -28.56 3.43 1.24
C ASN A 178 -29.17 2.90 -0.07
N GLU A 179 -28.88 3.54 -1.20
CA GLU A 179 -29.33 3.09 -2.53
C GLU A 179 -28.84 1.67 -2.85
N ILE A 180 -27.58 1.36 -2.56
CA ILE A 180 -26.99 0.03 -2.77
C ILE A 180 -27.69 -1.03 -1.91
N PHE A 181 -27.99 -0.74 -0.64
CA PHE A 181 -28.74 -1.67 0.22
C PHE A 181 -30.15 -1.91 -0.31
N ASN A 182 -30.87 -0.85 -0.69
CA ASN A 182 -32.22 -0.97 -1.25
C ASN A 182 -32.21 -1.77 -2.55
N ARG A 183 -31.22 -1.55 -3.42
CA ARG A 183 -31.03 -2.35 -4.64
C ARG A 183 -30.83 -3.82 -4.33
N GLY A 184 -29.98 -4.16 -3.34
CA GLY A 184 -29.79 -5.55 -2.93
C GLY A 184 -31.06 -6.22 -2.42
N LEU A 185 -31.92 -5.47 -1.73
CA LEU A 185 -33.22 -5.94 -1.25
C LEU A 185 -34.20 -6.14 -2.41
N SER A 186 -34.26 -5.20 -3.37
CA SER A 186 -35.08 -5.33 -4.58
C SER A 186 -34.64 -6.50 -5.48
N MET A 187 -33.37 -6.86 -5.45
CA MET A 187 -32.81 -8.00 -6.19
C MET A 187 -32.92 -9.33 -5.42
N ASN A 188 -33.50 -9.34 -4.22
CA ASN A 188 -33.65 -10.53 -3.38
C ASN A 188 -32.33 -11.30 -3.17
N ALA A 189 -31.26 -10.56 -2.89
CA ALA A 189 -29.92 -11.13 -2.83
C ALA A 189 -29.75 -12.08 -1.63
N LYS A 190 -29.20 -13.28 -1.87
CA LYS A 190 -29.10 -14.37 -0.89
C LYS A 190 -27.75 -14.36 -0.15
N PRO A 191 -27.72 -14.70 1.15
CA PRO A 191 -28.86 -14.82 2.07
C PRO A 191 -29.46 -13.45 2.42
N GLU A 192 -30.80 -13.33 2.30
CA GLU A 192 -31.53 -12.08 2.53
C GLU A 192 -31.48 -11.62 3.99
N ASP A 193 -31.50 -12.55 4.94
CA ASP A 193 -31.50 -12.24 6.37
C ASP A 193 -30.25 -11.45 6.75
N LYS A 194 -29.09 -11.88 6.25
CA LYS A 194 -27.82 -11.16 6.46
C LYS A 194 -27.84 -9.77 5.84
N LEU A 195 -28.51 -9.60 4.69
CA LEU A 195 -28.64 -8.29 4.05
C LEU A 195 -29.50 -7.35 4.91
N LYS A 196 -30.67 -7.82 5.35
CA LYS A 196 -31.59 -7.06 6.21
C LYS A 196 -30.95 -6.70 7.54
N GLU A 197 -30.24 -7.62 8.17
CA GLU A 197 -29.48 -7.36 9.40
C GLU A 197 -28.38 -6.31 9.20
N SER A 198 -27.60 -6.44 8.13
CA SER A 198 -26.54 -5.47 7.81
C SER A 198 -27.11 -4.09 7.53
N TYR A 199 -28.24 -4.02 6.81
CA TYR A 199 -28.95 -2.78 6.52
C TYR A 199 -29.48 -2.12 7.80
N LYS A 200 -30.08 -2.88 8.72
CA LYS A 200 -30.51 -2.36 10.04
C LYS A 200 -29.32 -1.76 10.80
N LYS A 201 -28.17 -2.46 10.83
CA LYS A 201 -26.95 -1.97 11.48
C LYS A 201 -26.44 -0.68 10.81
N PHE A 202 -26.49 -0.59 9.50
CA PHE A 202 -26.15 0.64 8.74
C PHE A 202 -27.07 1.79 9.12
N VAL A 203 -28.40 1.59 9.13
CA VAL A 203 -29.36 2.64 9.51
C VAL A 203 -29.07 3.15 10.91
N ILE A 204 -28.87 2.25 11.89
CA ILE A 204 -28.52 2.63 13.28
C ILE A 204 -27.24 3.48 13.31
N ARG A 205 -26.17 3.06 12.62
CA ARG A 205 -24.91 3.84 12.55
C ARG A 205 -25.08 5.19 11.87
N SER A 206 -25.88 5.25 10.80
CA SER A 206 -26.09 6.48 10.04
C SER A 206 -26.93 7.51 10.79
N MET A 207 -27.90 7.07 11.61
CA MET A 207 -28.76 7.92 12.42
C MET A 207 -28.08 8.35 13.73
N GLY A 208 -27.15 7.53 14.24
CA GLY A 208 -26.37 7.81 15.44
C GLY A 208 -25.13 8.68 15.22
N ARG A 209 -24.81 9.09 13.97
CA ARG A 209 -23.80 10.11 13.71
C ARG A 209 -24.42 11.49 13.99
N PRO A 210 -24.07 12.18 15.10
CA PRO A 210 -24.40 13.59 15.20
C PRO A 210 -23.78 14.32 14.01
N LYS A 211 -24.45 15.36 13.51
CA LYS A 211 -23.91 16.34 12.56
C LYS A 211 -22.73 17.14 13.14
N ALA A 212 -21.88 16.53 13.98
CA ALA A 212 -20.74 17.15 14.63
C ALA A 212 -19.70 17.64 13.61
N ALA A 213 -19.64 17.03 12.42
CA ALA A 213 -18.81 17.57 11.34
C ALA A 213 -19.35 18.89 10.76
N GLU A 214 -20.63 19.22 10.93
CA GLU A 214 -21.21 20.48 10.42
C GLU A 214 -20.99 21.64 11.42
N GLU A 215 -20.97 21.34 12.74
CA GLU A 215 -20.73 22.32 13.81
C GLU A 215 -19.22 22.53 14.14
N GLU A 216 -18.39 21.48 14.12
CA GLU A 216 -16.95 21.64 14.37
C GLU A 216 -16.19 22.20 13.14
N LEU A 217 -16.72 21.98 11.92
CA LEU A 217 -16.28 22.75 10.75
C LEU A 217 -16.70 24.21 10.83
N ALA A 218 -17.77 24.57 11.54
CA ALA A 218 -18.20 25.96 11.65
C ALA A 218 -17.30 26.79 12.60
N GLU A 219 -16.73 26.17 13.65
CA GLU A 219 -15.85 26.86 14.61
C GLU A 219 -14.38 26.98 14.16
N HIS A 220 -13.90 26.12 13.26
CA HIS A 220 -12.52 26.19 12.73
C HIS A 220 -12.41 26.56 11.25
N GLN A 221 -13.46 27.12 10.65
CA GLN A 221 -13.43 27.70 9.31
C GLN A 221 -12.68 29.05 9.31
N LEU A 222 -11.34 28.99 9.35
CA LEU A 222 -10.53 30.04 8.72
C LEU A 222 -11.02 30.19 7.27
N PRO A 223 -11.17 31.41 6.73
CA PRO A 223 -11.71 31.61 5.38
C PRO A 223 -10.95 30.77 4.36
N MET A 224 -11.59 29.70 3.86
CA MET A 224 -11.07 28.90 2.77
C MET A 224 -10.91 29.83 1.56
N ARG A 225 -9.67 30.13 1.19
CA ARG A 225 -9.39 31.04 0.08
C ARG A 225 -9.87 30.40 -1.22
N SER A 226 -10.97 30.92 -1.77
CA SER A 226 -11.40 30.63 -3.14
C SER A 226 -10.44 31.28 -4.14
N PHE A 227 -10.19 30.58 -5.25
CA PHE A 227 -9.28 31.02 -6.30
C PHE A 227 -9.75 32.39 -6.87
N GLY A 228 -8.87 33.41 -6.85
CA GLY A 228 -9.12 34.70 -7.49
C GLY A 228 -9.04 35.95 -6.60
N THR A 229 -8.91 35.82 -5.28
CA THR A 229 -8.81 36.99 -4.38
C THR A 229 -7.40 37.15 -3.81
N LEU A 230 -6.47 37.61 -4.65
CA LEU A 230 -5.23 38.24 -4.20
C LEU A 230 -5.19 39.70 -4.70
N LEU A 231 -5.95 40.56 -4.03
CA LEU A 231 -5.67 41.99 -3.98
C LEU A 231 -5.63 42.42 -2.51
N ALA A 232 -4.68 41.86 -1.76
CA ALA A 232 -4.20 42.46 -0.53
C ALA A 232 -2.68 42.55 -0.65
N ARG A 233 -2.25 43.65 -1.26
CA ARG A 233 -0.87 44.12 -1.25
C ARG A 233 -0.57 44.55 0.18
N GLY A 234 0.23 43.77 0.89
CA GLY A 234 0.71 44.09 2.22
C GLY A 234 1.73 43.07 2.69
N GLU A 235 3.00 43.49 2.66
CA GLU A 235 4.17 42.88 3.30
C GLU A 235 4.92 41.78 2.54
N ALA A 236 6.13 42.17 2.16
CA ALA A 236 7.10 41.41 1.39
C ALA A 236 7.81 40.37 2.26
N ARG A 237 7.88 39.11 1.79
CA ARG A 237 9.07 38.27 1.96
C ARG A 237 9.12 37.18 0.88
N ASN A 238 9.99 37.42 -0.10
CA ASN A 238 10.65 36.48 -1.02
C ASN A 238 9.88 35.22 -1.43
N GLN A 239 9.15 35.29 -2.55
CA GLN A 239 8.89 34.12 -3.37
C GLN A 239 9.13 34.43 -4.85
N THR A 240 9.86 33.53 -5.48
CA THR A 240 10.26 33.49 -6.87
C THR A 240 9.05 33.50 -7.80
N THR A 241 8.97 34.52 -8.63
CA THR A 241 7.95 34.71 -9.65
C THR A 241 8.07 33.63 -10.72
N GLY A 242 7.20 32.63 -10.69
CA GLY A 242 6.83 31.84 -11.85
C GLY A 242 6.04 32.74 -12.80
N THR A 243 6.69 33.16 -13.87
CA THR A 243 6.13 34.00 -14.92
C THR A 243 5.07 33.23 -15.71
N SER A 244 3.80 33.58 -15.55
CA SER A 244 2.76 33.29 -16.54
C SER A 244 2.13 34.60 -17.00
N ASP A 245 2.72 35.18 -18.04
CA ASP A 245 2.15 36.27 -18.81
C ASP A 245 0.84 35.81 -19.46
N LEU A 246 -0.29 36.20 -18.87
CA LEU A 246 -1.58 36.23 -19.58
C LEU A 246 -1.98 37.68 -19.76
N SER A 247 -1.32 38.32 -20.73
CA SER A 247 -1.77 39.58 -21.32
C SER A 247 -3.18 39.40 -21.88
N ARG A 248 -4.18 39.94 -21.17
CA ARG A 248 -5.59 39.95 -21.55
C ARG A 248 -5.81 40.89 -22.73
N LYS A 249 -5.57 40.41 -23.95
CA LYS A 249 -6.11 41.06 -25.15
C LYS A 249 -7.60 40.77 -25.21
N LYS A 250 -8.41 41.82 -25.02
CA LYS A 250 -9.86 41.84 -25.16
C LYS A 250 -10.20 41.48 -26.62
N MET A 251 -10.48 40.20 -26.88
CA MET A 251 -10.93 39.75 -28.19
C MET A 251 -12.39 40.20 -28.36
N LYS A 252 -12.65 41.04 -29.36
CA LYS A 252 -14.01 41.30 -29.85
C LYS A 252 -14.60 39.96 -30.26
N GLN A 253 -15.70 39.58 -29.62
CA GLN A 253 -16.46 38.39 -29.97
C GLN A 253 -17.31 38.74 -31.19
N ASP A 254 -16.68 38.69 -32.36
CA ASP A 254 -17.39 38.68 -33.64
C ASP A 254 -17.17 37.30 -34.26
N ARG A 255 -18.09 36.38 -33.96
CA ARG A 255 -18.19 35.09 -34.64
C ARG A 255 -19.65 34.82 -34.95
N ALA A 256 -19.89 34.65 -36.24
CA ALA A 256 -21.15 34.34 -36.89
C ALA A 256 -22.03 33.39 -36.08
N GLN A 257 -23.32 33.69 -36.04
CA GLN A 257 -24.37 32.84 -35.49
C GLN A 257 -24.53 31.57 -36.35
N GLY A 258 -23.63 30.60 -36.17
CA GLY A 258 -23.98 29.20 -36.37
C GLY A 258 -24.89 28.78 -35.23
N SER A 259 -25.98 28.06 -35.52
CA SER A 259 -26.91 27.54 -34.51
C SER A 259 -26.14 26.86 -33.38
N LEU A 260 -26.04 27.52 -32.23
CA LEU A 260 -25.46 26.96 -31.03
C LEU A 260 -26.47 25.97 -30.47
N LEU A 261 -26.07 24.70 -30.40
CA LEU A 261 -26.84 23.66 -29.72
C LEU A 261 -27.18 24.15 -28.30
N SER A 262 -28.47 24.29 -28.01
CA SER A 262 -28.94 24.65 -26.67
C SER A 262 -28.65 23.49 -25.72
N ILE A 263 -27.82 23.74 -24.71
CA ILE A 263 -27.58 22.79 -23.63
C ILE A 263 -28.90 22.56 -22.92
N TYR A 264 -29.32 21.29 -22.82
CA TYR A 264 -30.56 20.90 -22.15
C TYR A 264 -30.57 21.42 -20.71
N LYS A 265 -31.60 22.21 -20.37
CA LYS A 265 -31.84 22.70 -19.02
C LYS A 265 -32.97 21.91 -18.40
N ASP A 266 -32.63 21.09 -17.41
CA ASP A 266 -33.58 20.25 -16.70
C ASP A 266 -34.32 21.08 -15.62
N THR A 267 -35.08 22.08 -16.04
CA THR A 267 -35.82 22.98 -15.12
C THR A 267 -37.23 22.51 -14.80
N ASN A 268 -37.72 21.43 -15.43
CA ASN A 268 -39.11 20.97 -15.28
C ASN A 268 -39.29 19.67 -14.46
N ALA A 269 -38.28 19.21 -13.72
CA ALA A 269 -38.38 18.04 -12.83
C ALA A 269 -39.15 18.31 -11.50
N GLY A 270 -40.02 19.33 -11.46
CA GLY A 270 -40.64 19.82 -10.23
C GLY A 270 -42.01 19.22 -9.88
N MET A 271 -42.70 18.48 -10.75
CA MET A 271 -44.08 18.04 -10.45
C MET A 271 -44.55 16.73 -11.09
N SER A 272 -43.63 15.87 -11.57
CA SER A 272 -43.99 14.53 -12.08
C SER A 272 -43.06 13.42 -11.55
N SER A 273 -42.49 13.59 -10.36
CA SER A 273 -41.68 12.58 -9.69
C SER A 273 -42.51 11.53 -8.92
N THR A 274 -43.69 11.20 -9.44
CA THR A 274 -44.49 10.06 -9.00
C THR A 274 -44.61 9.13 -10.21
N LEU A 275 -43.78 8.07 -10.20
CA LEU A 275 -43.77 6.97 -11.19
C LEU A 275 -43.20 7.32 -12.58
N GLN A 276 -41.89 7.52 -12.67
CA GLN A 276 -40.97 7.11 -13.77
C GLN A 276 -39.69 7.94 -13.69
N SER A 277 -38.82 7.60 -12.74
CA SER A 277 -37.39 7.85 -12.94
C SER A 277 -36.91 6.73 -13.86
N GLU A 278 -37.13 6.89 -15.17
CA GLU A 278 -36.34 6.19 -16.17
C GLU A 278 -34.91 6.71 -16.00
N VAL A 279 -34.19 6.11 -15.05
CA VAL A 279 -32.72 6.07 -15.06
C VAL A 279 -32.35 5.78 -16.51
N PRO A 280 -31.54 6.62 -17.19
CA PRO A 280 -31.22 6.38 -18.59
C PRO A 280 -30.74 4.94 -18.65
N LYS A 281 -31.46 4.11 -19.42
CA LYS A 281 -31.13 2.69 -19.63
C LYS A 281 -29.62 2.61 -19.75
N LEU A 282 -28.98 2.03 -18.73
CA LEU A 282 -27.55 1.73 -18.71
C LEU A 282 -27.33 0.55 -19.67
N GLU A 283 -27.64 0.77 -20.94
CA GLU A 283 -27.43 -0.14 -22.06
C GLU A 283 -26.15 0.23 -22.84
N ASN A 284 -25.25 1.00 -22.23
CA ASN A 284 -23.84 1.01 -22.63
C ASN A 284 -23.04 0.04 -21.75
N LYS A 285 -23.34 -1.26 -21.87
CA LYS A 285 -22.63 -2.37 -21.22
C LYS A 285 -21.37 -2.77 -21.99
N SER A 286 -20.47 -1.81 -22.23
CA SER A 286 -19.21 -2.09 -22.92
C SER A 286 -18.00 -1.87 -22.02
N TRP A 287 -18.12 -2.13 -20.72
CA TRP A 287 -16.95 -2.16 -19.86
C TRP A 287 -16.32 -3.55 -19.86
N HIS A 288 -15.61 -3.83 -20.95
CA HIS A 288 -15.07 -5.15 -21.27
C HIS A 288 -13.81 -5.54 -20.49
N CYS A 289 -13.16 -4.63 -19.76
CA CYS A 289 -11.96 -5.00 -19.00
C CYS A 289 -11.67 -4.00 -17.89
N LEU A 290 -11.38 -4.53 -16.70
CA LEU A 290 -10.78 -3.77 -15.61
C LEU A 290 -9.26 -3.81 -15.78
N GLY A 291 -8.62 -2.71 -16.22
CA GLY A 291 -7.16 -2.59 -16.38
C GLY A 291 -6.39 -2.92 -15.09
N ALA A 292 -5.06 -3.11 -15.18
CA ALA A 292 -4.25 -3.50 -14.02
C ALA A 292 -4.27 -2.43 -12.91
N ARG A 293 -4.15 -2.80 -11.63
CA ARG A 293 -4.13 -1.81 -10.53
C ARG A 293 -3.05 -0.74 -10.73
N ALA A 294 -1.87 -1.17 -11.19
CA ALA A 294 -0.75 -0.27 -11.47
C ALA A 294 -1.03 0.66 -12.66
N GLU A 295 -1.80 0.21 -13.65
CA GLU A 295 -2.20 1.01 -14.82
C GLU A 295 -3.23 2.06 -14.44
N ARG A 296 -4.26 1.68 -13.68
CA ARG A 296 -5.34 2.58 -13.23
C ARG A 296 -4.83 3.73 -12.34
N ASN A 297 -3.72 3.52 -11.63
CA ASN A 297 -3.13 4.49 -10.72
C ASN A 297 -1.80 5.08 -11.22
N LYS A 298 -1.42 4.83 -12.49
CA LYS A 298 -0.10 5.19 -13.04
C LYS A 298 0.18 6.70 -12.97
N GLU A 299 -0.83 7.54 -13.16
CA GLU A 299 -0.68 9.01 -13.10
C GLU A 299 -0.69 9.56 -11.68
N ASN A 300 -1.19 8.78 -10.71
CA ASN A 300 -1.27 9.15 -9.30
C ASN A 300 -0.04 8.71 -8.50
N GLN A 301 0.81 7.86 -9.06
CA GLN A 301 2.02 7.34 -8.41
C GLN A 301 3.26 7.71 -9.23
N ALA A 302 4.20 8.41 -8.61
CA ALA A 302 5.48 8.70 -9.24
C ALA A 302 6.33 7.42 -9.37
N ILE A 303 6.99 7.25 -10.51
CA ILE A 303 7.92 6.15 -10.73
C ILE A 303 9.13 6.35 -9.80
N PRO A 304 9.54 5.34 -9.01
CA PRO A 304 10.68 5.48 -8.09
C PRO A 304 11.96 5.92 -8.81
N SER A 305 12.54 7.04 -8.39
CA SER A 305 13.86 7.49 -8.85
C SER A 305 14.99 6.80 -8.07
N LYS A 306 16.15 6.56 -8.71
CA LYS A 306 17.32 5.98 -8.03
C LYS A 306 17.77 6.87 -6.86
N TRP A 307 17.84 6.31 -5.65
CA TRP A 307 18.24 7.02 -4.43
C TRP A 307 19.60 7.73 -4.56
N THR A 308 20.53 7.15 -5.33
CA THR A 308 21.88 7.67 -5.54
C THR A 308 21.97 8.91 -6.44
N SER A 309 20.88 9.30 -7.11
CA SER A 309 20.88 10.44 -8.03
C SER A 309 20.55 11.78 -7.36
N ASN A 310 19.99 11.76 -6.15
CA ASN A 310 19.71 12.96 -5.37
C ASN A 310 20.94 13.34 -4.53
N LYS A 311 21.85 14.11 -5.12
CA LYS A 311 22.89 14.79 -4.34
C LYS A 311 22.21 15.87 -3.50
N VAL A 312 22.19 15.70 -2.18
CA VAL A 312 21.80 16.79 -1.26
C VAL A 312 22.75 17.96 -1.55
N PRO A 313 22.25 19.14 -1.95
CA PRO A 313 23.11 20.30 -2.13
C PRO A 313 23.69 20.66 -0.77
N GLN A 314 24.95 20.32 -0.56
CA GLN A 314 25.68 20.77 0.62
C GLN A 314 25.76 22.29 0.47
N ARG A 315 24.95 23.03 1.25
CA ARG A 315 25.07 24.48 1.33
C ARG A 315 26.48 24.75 1.80
N HIS A 316 27.37 25.05 0.87
CA HIS A 316 28.64 25.66 1.17
C HIS A 316 28.26 27.06 1.65
N GLY A 317 28.09 27.19 2.96
CA GLY A 317 27.97 28.48 3.61
C GLY A 317 29.09 29.35 3.07
N LEU A 318 28.73 30.55 2.64
CA LEU A 318 29.62 31.57 2.14
C LEU A 318 30.82 31.64 3.11
N ARG A 319 31.96 31.06 2.71
CA ARG A 319 33.22 31.18 3.43
C ARG A 319 33.66 32.63 3.27
N ASN A 320 33.12 33.51 4.11
CA ASN A 320 33.82 34.73 4.45
C ASN A 320 35.15 34.31 5.06
N ARG A 321 36.21 34.70 4.36
CA ARG A 321 37.59 34.59 4.79
C ARG A 321 37.73 35.38 6.10
N GLY A 322 37.77 34.69 7.24
CA GLY A 322 38.06 35.30 8.53
C GLY A 322 37.48 34.56 9.72
N ALA A 323 38.34 34.23 10.68
CA ALA A 323 38.10 33.65 12.00
C ALA A 323 37.81 32.13 12.08
N THR A 324 38.85 31.39 12.49
CA THR A 324 38.79 30.06 13.09
C THR A 324 37.99 30.11 14.40
N THR A 325 36.74 29.66 14.37
CA THR A 325 36.06 29.15 15.56
C THR A 325 35.87 27.66 15.39
N THR A 326 36.60 26.89 16.17
CA THR A 326 36.49 25.44 16.32
C THR A 326 35.05 25.07 16.68
N GLY A 327 34.26 24.65 15.68
CA GLY A 327 32.95 24.06 15.90
C GLY A 327 33.12 22.74 16.64
N ALA A 328 32.30 22.54 17.69
CA ALA A 328 32.35 21.43 18.63
C ALA A 328 32.56 20.08 17.92
N CYS A 329 33.73 19.47 18.16
CA CYS A 329 33.96 18.07 17.82
C CYS A 329 33.12 17.25 18.81
N LEU A 330 32.33 16.29 18.31
CA LEU A 330 31.61 15.36 19.17
C LEU A 330 32.64 14.59 19.99
N GLU A 331 32.56 14.69 21.31
CA GLU A 331 33.40 13.90 22.21
C GLU A 331 32.97 12.43 22.11
N ILE A 332 33.81 11.64 21.43
CA ILE A 332 33.65 10.19 21.38
C ILE A 332 34.31 9.65 22.64
N PHE A 333 33.48 9.30 23.63
CA PHE A 333 33.95 8.62 24.83
C PHE A 333 34.22 7.14 24.48
N VAL A 334 35.46 6.72 24.70
CA VAL A 334 35.86 5.31 24.60
C VAL A 334 35.86 4.76 26.02
N ASP A 335 34.96 3.80 26.29
CA ASP A 335 34.88 3.16 27.59
C ASP A 335 36.19 2.41 27.93
N GLU A 336 36.70 2.58 29.16
CA GLU A 336 37.96 1.98 29.61
C GLU A 336 38.00 0.45 29.52
N GLU A 337 36.85 -0.23 29.43
CA GLU A 337 36.80 -1.67 29.19
C GLU A 337 37.34 -2.06 27.80
N CYS A 338 37.21 -1.21 26.79
CA CYS A 338 37.78 -1.43 25.46
C CYS A 338 39.30 -1.21 25.39
N ALA A 339 39.88 -0.48 26.35
CA ALA A 339 41.34 -0.30 26.42
C ALA A 339 42.03 -1.49 27.12
N LYS A 340 41.36 -2.12 28.10
CA LYS A 340 41.93 -3.22 28.89
C LYS A 340 42.03 -4.55 28.13
N THR A 341 41.26 -4.72 27.06
CA THR A 341 41.40 -5.88 26.16
C THR A 341 42.70 -5.84 25.35
N HIS A 342 43.23 -4.65 25.04
CA HIS A 342 44.44 -4.50 24.24
C HIS A 342 45.75 -4.87 24.95
N GLU A 343 45.81 -4.84 26.29
CA GLU A 343 47.04 -5.21 27.02
C GLU A 343 47.12 -6.70 27.40
N LYS A 344 46.01 -7.44 27.40
CA LYS A 344 46.00 -8.87 27.78
C LYS A 344 46.14 -9.85 26.61
N GLU A 345 46.02 -9.41 25.37
CA GLU A 345 46.15 -10.29 24.19
C GLU A 345 47.59 -10.53 23.69
N SER A 346 48.62 -10.08 24.41
CA SER A 346 50.02 -10.39 24.03
C SER A 346 50.48 -11.81 24.41
N ALA A 347 49.61 -12.66 24.97
CA ALA A 347 49.99 -14.03 25.30
C ALA A 347 48.88 -15.03 24.95
N GLY A 348 48.94 -15.54 23.71
CA GLY A 348 48.48 -16.89 23.38
C GLY A 348 47.17 -17.01 22.59
N GLY A 349 47.28 -17.67 21.43
CA GLY A 349 46.19 -18.48 20.88
C GLY A 349 45.46 -17.89 19.68
N ASN A 350 45.70 -18.48 18.51
CA ASN A 350 45.04 -18.20 17.24
C ASN A 350 43.50 -18.22 17.34
N VAL A 351 42.85 -17.09 17.04
CA VAL A 351 41.47 -17.07 16.53
C VAL A 351 41.41 -16.09 15.36
N SER A 352 40.91 -16.59 14.23
CA SER A 352 40.77 -15.89 12.96
C SER A 352 39.73 -14.76 13.05
N SER A 353 40.18 -13.53 13.27
CA SER A 353 39.41 -12.32 13.01
C SER A 353 40.11 -11.50 11.92
N LEU A 354 39.31 -10.97 10.99
CA LEU A 354 39.76 -10.25 9.80
C LEU A 354 40.71 -9.11 10.20
N GLN A 355 41.97 -9.20 9.78
CA GLN A 355 42.98 -8.18 10.00
C GLN A 355 42.52 -6.86 9.38
N LEU A 356 42.05 -5.93 10.22
CA LEU A 356 41.98 -4.52 9.88
C LEU A 356 43.45 -4.06 9.77
N ARG A 357 43.96 -3.94 8.54
CA ARG A 357 45.33 -3.46 8.32
C ARG A 357 45.43 -2.03 8.88
N ARG A 358 46.29 -1.88 9.87
CA ARG A 358 46.84 -0.60 10.34
C ARG A 358 47.62 0.01 9.17
N GLY A 359 46.95 0.82 8.34
CA GLY A 359 47.57 1.52 7.21
C GLY A 359 47.83 2.98 7.58
N ASP A 360 49.03 3.47 7.30
CA ASP A 360 49.39 4.88 7.45
C ASP A 360 48.49 5.76 6.56
N ASP A 361 48.23 7.02 6.95
CA ASP A 361 47.37 7.97 6.22
C ASP A 361 47.70 8.14 4.73
N LYS A 362 48.92 7.81 4.30
CA LYS A 362 49.35 7.81 2.89
C LYS A 362 48.76 6.63 2.11
N ASP A 363 48.57 5.49 2.75
CA ASP A 363 48.00 4.29 2.14
C ASP A 363 46.49 4.44 1.95
N ILE A 364 45.81 5.12 2.87
CA ILE A 364 44.37 5.43 2.78
C ILE A 364 44.09 6.36 1.57
N LYS A 365 44.95 7.34 1.32
CA LYS A 365 44.82 8.24 0.15
C LYS A 365 45.01 7.51 -1.17
N LYS A 366 46.00 6.61 -1.25
CA LYS A 366 46.20 5.79 -2.45
C LYS A 366 45.07 4.77 -2.64
N GLU A 367 44.58 4.18 -1.56
CA GLU A 367 43.47 3.24 -1.61
C GLU A 367 42.17 3.91 -2.04
N THR A 368 41.89 5.12 -1.55
CA THR A 368 40.70 5.89 -1.95
C THR A 368 40.74 6.33 -3.41
N GLU A 369 41.92 6.62 -3.98
CA GLU A 369 42.07 6.84 -5.42
C GLU A 369 41.81 5.56 -6.22
N LEU A 370 42.34 4.42 -5.77
CA LEU A 370 42.13 3.12 -6.43
C LEU A 370 40.67 2.64 -6.38
N LEU A 371 39.95 2.94 -5.29
CA LEU A 371 38.52 2.68 -5.17
C LEU A 371 37.67 3.65 -5.99
N ARG A 372 38.18 4.85 -6.29
CA ARG A 372 37.50 5.80 -7.19
C ARG A 372 37.55 5.33 -8.64
N GLU A 373 38.67 4.74 -9.06
CA GLU A 373 38.82 4.19 -10.41
C GLU A 373 38.13 2.84 -10.60
N ASN A 374 38.22 1.95 -9.60
CA ASN A 374 37.50 0.68 -9.61
C ASN A 374 36.77 0.44 -8.28
N PRO A 375 35.50 0.86 -8.17
CA PRO A 375 34.74 0.76 -6.93
C PRO A 375 34.45 -0.68 -6.49
N LEU A 376 34.68 -1.67 -7.36
CA LEU A 376 34.45 -3.09 -7.08
C LEU A 376 35.75 -3.89 -6.99
N ARG A 377 36.90 -3.22 -6.83
CA ARG A 377 38.24 -3.82 -6.82
C ARG A 377 38.40 -5.00 -5.87
N TYR A 378 37.69 -5.01 -4.74
CA TYR A 378 37.77 -6.07 -3.72
C TYR A 378 36.65 -7.11 -3.81
N PHE A 379 35.80 -7.05 -4.85
CA PHE A 379 34.73 -8.01 -5.04
C PHE A 379 35.11 -9.00 -6.15
N PRO A 380 35.05 -10.32 -5.88
CA PRO A 380 35.33 -11.32 -6.90
C PRO A 380 34.26 -11.25 -8.01
N PRO A 381 34.63 -11.47 -9.29
CA PRO A 381 33.73 -11.29 -10.44
C PRO A 381 32.50 -12.22 -10.44
N THR A 382 32.44 -13.20 -9.53
CA THR A 382 31.29 -14.07 -9.29
C THR A 382 30.19 -13.42 -8.42
N SER A 383 30.48 -12.27 -7.80
CA SER A 383 29.55 -11.55 -6.92
C SER A 383 28.69 -10.51 -7.64
N LEU A 384 28.94 -10.27 -8.94
CA LEU A 384 28.16 -9.33 -9.73
C LEU A 384 27.07 -10.08 -10.50
N PRO A 385 25.80 -9.64 -10.41
CA PRO A 385 24.73 -10.24 -11.20
C PRO A 385 25.02 -10.02 -12.68
N ARG A 386 24.96 -11.11 -13.47
CA ARG A 386 25.01 -11.06 -14.93
C ARG A 386 23.82 -10.32 -15.51
#